data_AF-A0A436WXY4-F1
#
_entry.id   AF-A0A436WXY4-F1
#
_cell.length_a   1.000
_cell.length_b   1.000
_cell.length_c   1.000
_cell.angle_alpha   90.00
_cell.angle_beta   90.00
_cell.angle_gamma   90.00
#
_symmetry.space_group_name_H-M   'P 1'
#
loop_
_entity.id
_entity.type
_entity.pdbx_description
1 polymer ?
#
loop_
_entity_poly.entity_id
_entity_poly.type
_entity_poly.pdbx_seq_one_letter_code
_entity_poly.pdbx_strand_id
1 'polypeptide(L)'
;MDTPGVFSLGEFTITAAGTQVGEAVTGLEGMLAALLQLRLAYGSGGTAIKAYVQCSADQGTTWYDVACIVFGVAGEVALLNLSALTPKTTAVVPGDGALADDTAVDGLLTDRMRLKLVSTGTYAGQTVLSARLVAR
;
A
#
# COMPACT_ATOMS: atom_id res chain seq x y z
N MET A 1 5.79 15.07 13.95
CA MET A 1 5.65 14.97 12.49
C MET A 1 5.93 16.33 11.88
N ASP A 2 6.90 16.39 10.97
CA ASP A 2 7.34 17.67 10.39
C ASP A 2 6.61 18.00 9.07
N THR A 3 5.98 17.01 8.41
CA THR A 3 5.26 17.21 7.14
C THR A 3 3.89 16.51 7.10
N PRO A 4 2.91 16.92 7.93
CA PRO A 4 1.54 16.43 7.79
C PRO A 4 0.97 16.83 6.42
N GLY A 5 0.19 15.95 5.79
CA GLY A 5 -0.36 16.25 4.46
C GLY A 5 -0.80 15.05 3.65
N VAL A 6 -1.09 15.32 2.37
CA VAL A 6 -1.51 14.32 1.38
C VAL A 6 -0.32 13.99 0.49
N PHE A 7 -0.01 12.69 0.41
CA PHE A 7 1.08 12.13 -0.38
C PHE A 7 0.54 11.16 -1.42
N SER A 8 1.24 11.05 -2.55
CA SER A 8 1.00 9.98 -3.53
C SER A 8 1.93 8.82 -3.23
N LEU A 9 1.38 7.61 -3.10
CA LEU A 9 2.16 6.38 -3.07
C LEU A 9 2.35 5.78 -4.48
N GLY A 10 1.92 6.51 -5.51
CA GLY A 10 2.07 6.15 -6.92
C GLY A 10 0.74 5.93 -7.67
N GLU A 11 0.88 5.90 -8.99
CA GLU A 11 -0.14 5.48 -9.95
C GLU A 11 0.49 4.45 -10.88
N PHE A 12 -0.10 3.26 -10.93
CA PHE A 12 0.46 2.10 -11.62
C PHE A 12 -0.47 1.69 -12.75
N THR A 13 0.04 1.74 -13.98
CA THR A 13 -0.67 1.17 -15.13
C THR A 13 -0.38 -0.32 -15.20
N ILE A 14 -1.42 -1.13 -15.27
CA ILE A 14 -1.32 -2.58 -15.19
C ILE A 14 -1.70 -3.15 -16.56
N THR A 15 -0.71 -3.72 -17.24
CA THR A 15 -0.88 -4.27 -18.60
C THR A 15 -0.61 -5.77 -18.68
N ALA A 16 0.13 -6.33 -17.74
CA ALA A 16 0.49 -7.75 -17.68
C ALA A 16 0.57 -8.23 -16.23
N ALA A 17 0.57 -9.55 -16.06
CA ALA A 17 0.90 -10.16 -14.78
C ALA A 17 2.35 -9.83 -14.40
N GLY A 18 2.57 -9.53 -13.13
CA GLY A 18 3.88 -9.14 -12.63
C GLY A 18 3.81 -8.31 -11.36
N THR A 19 4.98 -7.89 -10.90
CA THR A 19 5.15 -7.06 -9.71
C THR A 19 5.62 -5.68 -10.11
N GLN A 20 4.99 -4.64 -9.56
CA GLN A 20 5.42 -3.26 -9.66
C GLN A 20 5.65 -2.71 -8.25
N VAL A 21 6.69 -1.92 -8.06
CA VAL A 21 7.02 -1.30 -6.78
C VAL A 21 7.14 0.19 -6.99
N GLY A 22 6.45 0.97 -6.17
CA GLY A 22 6.52 2.42 -6.19
C GLY A 22 7.76 2.97 -5.51
N GLU A 23 8.08 4.20 -5.87
CA GLU A 23 9.01 5.02 -5.12
C GLU A 23 8.51 5.23 -3.68
N ALA A 24 9.44 5.22 -2.74
CA ALA A 24 9.12 5.44 -1.34
C ALA A 24 8.80 6.93 -1.10
N VAL A 25 7.69 7.20 -0.43
CA VAL A 25 7.47 8.47 0.23
C VAL A 25 8.28 8.45 1.52
N THR A 26 9.13 9.46 1.71
CA THR A 26 10.00 9.62 2.89
C THR A 26 9.62 10.88 3.67
N GLY A 27 10.29 11.13 4.81
CA GLY A 27 10.05 12.33 5.63
C GLY A 27 8.78 12.25 6.47
N LEU A 28 8.19 11.06 6.64
CA LEU A 28 7.01 10.83 7.47
C LEU A 28 7.38 10.64 8.95
N GLU A 29 8.49 11.25 9.37
CA GLU A 29 9.07 11.09 10.70
C GLU A 29 8.07 11.53 11.78
N GLY A 30 7.81 10.66 12.75
CA GLY A 30 6.86 10.92 13.82
C GLY A 30 5.39 10.97 13.38
N MET A 31 5.03 10.38 12.22
CA MET A 31 3.64 10.13 11.82
C MET A 31 2.97 9.19 12.84
N LEU A 32 1.80 9.60 13.33
CA LEU A 32 1.01 8.86 14.30
C LEU A 32 -0.26 8.27 13.69
N ALA A 33 -0.74 8.80 12.56
CA ALA A 33 -1.89 8.27 11.85
C ALA A 33 -1.72 8.37 10.34
N ALA A 34 -2.28 7.39 9.63
CA ALA A 34 -2.26 7.30 8.18
C ALA A 34 -3.63 6.89 7.67
N LEU A 35 -4.31 7.79 6.94
CA LEU A 35 -5.47 7.41 6.14
C LEU A 35 -4.98 7.04 4.74
N LEU A 36 -5.19 5.78 4.36
CA LEU A 36 -4.85 5.23 3.07
C LEU A 36 -6.10 5.19 2.20
N GLN A 37 -5.97 5.64 0.95
CA GLN A 37 -6.97 5.46 -0.09
C GLN A 37 -6.31 4.73 -1.26
N LEU A 38 -6.79 3.52 -1.55
CA LEU A 38 -6.41 2.75 -2.72
C LEU A 38 -7.59 2.72 -3.69
N ARG A 39 -7.34 3.02 -4.96
CA ARG A 39 -8.39 3.06 -5.98
C ARG A 39 -7.95 2.31 -7.22
N LEU A 40 -8.76 1.33 -7.62
CA LEU A 40 -8.66 0.69 -8.92
C LEU A 40 -9.61 1.38 -9.90
N ALA A 41 -9.04 2.05 -10.90
CA ALA A 41 -9.74 2.41 -12.12
C ALA A 41 -9.64 1.21 -13.08
N TYR A 42 -10.62 0.32 -13.01
CA TYR A 42 -10.66 -0.89 -13.83
C TYR A 42 -11.01 -0.55 -15.29
N GLY A 43 -10.17 -1.00 -16.21
CA GLY A 43 -10.41 -0.92 -17.65
C GLY A 43 -11.12 -2.17 -18.15
N SER A 44 -10.38 -3.28 -18.25
CA SER A 44 -10.90 -4.59 -18.63
C SER A 44 -9.89 -5.72 -18.37
N GLY A 45 -10.35 -6.97 -18.44
CA GLY A 45 -9.50 -8.17 -18.36
C GLY A 45 -9.03 -8.50 -16.94
N GLY A 46 -7.92 -9.23 -16.85
CA GLY A 46 -7.30 -9.57 -15.58
C GLY A 46 -8.07 -10.56 -14.71
N THR A 47 -7.60 -10.71 -13.48
CA THR A 47 -8.13 -11.66 -12.49
C THR A 47 -8.09 -11.06 -11.09
N ALA A 48 -6.89 -10.77 -10.60
CA ALA A 48 -6.68 -10.13 -9.31
C ALA A 48 -5.44 -9.23 -9.31
N ILE A 49 -5.51 -8.16 -8.53
CA ILE A 49 -4.42 -7.23 -8.23
C ILE A 49 -4.32 -7.15 -6.71
N LYS A 50 -3.17 -7.50 -6.15
CA LYS A 50 -2.89 -7.33 -4.73
C LYS A 50 -2.09 -6.06 -4.54
N ALA A 51 -2.60 -5.15 -3.72
CA ALA A 51 -1.97 -3.89 -3.39
C ALA A 51 -1.47 -3.93 -1.94
N TYR A 52 -0.17 -4.02 -1.79
CA TYR A 52 0.53 -4.03 -0.51
C TYR A 52 1.02 -2.62 -0.19
N VAL A 53 0.50 -2.04 0.89
CA VAL A 53 1.07 -0.83 1.47
C VAL A 53 2.17 -1.28 2.43
N GLN A 54 3.37 -0.75 2.24
CA GLN A 54 4.55 -1.20 2.97
C GLN A 54 5.22 -0.06 3.70
N CYS A 55 5.75 -0.36 4.88
CA CYS A 55 6.62 0.50 5.66
C CYS A 55 8.03 -0.07 5.71
N SER A 56 8.99 0.76 6.10
CA SER A 56 10.36 0.32 6.41
C SER A 56 10.90 1.07 7.61
N ALA A 57 11.57 0.36 8.51
CA ALA A 57 12.14 0.90 9.74
C ALA A 57 13.67 1.08 9.68
N ASP A 58 14.31 0.64 8.59
CA ASP A 58 15.76 0.55 8.42
C ASP A 58 16.21 1.27 7.14
N GLN A 59 15.61 2.43 6.92
CA GLN A 59 15.94 3.33 5.83
C GLN A 59 15.75 2.73 4.43
N GLY A 60 14.78 1.83 4.27
CA GLY A 60 14.39 1.22 2.99
C GLY A 60 15.14 -0.05 2.65
N THR A 61 15.94 -0.60 3.57
CA THR A 61 16.70 -1.84 3.38
C THR A 61 15.77 -3.06 3.43
N THR A 62 14.88 -3.11 4.42
CA THR A 62 13.82 -4.11 4.55
C THR A 62 12.46 -3.43 4.57
N TRP A 63 11.49 -4.12 3.98
CA TRP A 63 10.11 -3.65 3.86
C TRP A 63 9.17 -4.68 4.47
N TYR A 64 8.13 -4.18 5.12
CA TYR A 64 7.08 -5.01 5.66
C TYR A 64 5.70 -4.46 5.32
N ASP A 65 4.77 -5.35 5.07
CA ASP A 65 3.39 -5.02 4.73
C ASP A 65 2.60 -4.54 5.95
N VAL A 66 1.91 -3.41 5.82
CA VAL A 66 0.94 -2.89 6.82
C VAL A 66 -0.50 -3.00 6.35
N ALA A 67 -0.75 -3.13 5.05
CA ALA A 67 -2.06 -3.44 4.50
C ALA A 67 -1.93 -4.20 3.19
N CYS A 68 -2.86 -5.11 2.93
CA CYS A 68 -3.03 -5.80 1.67
C CYS A 68 -4.49 -5.69 1.28
N ILE A 69 -4.77 -5.16 0.08
CA ILE A 69 -6.12 -5.11 -0.49
C ILE A 69 -6.09 -5.80 -1.84
N VAL A 70 -7.05 -6.69 -2.07
CA VAL A 70 -7.20 -7.40 -3.33
C VAL A 70 -8.32 -6.76 -4.15
N PHE A 71 -7.97 -6.34 -5.35
CA PHE A 71 -8.91 -5.85 -6.33
C PHE A 71 -9.15 -6.90 -7.41
N GLY A 72 -10.40 -7.03 -7.84
CA GLY A 72 -10.81 -7.94 -8.92
C GLY A 72 -11.08 -7.21 -10.24
N VAL A 73 -12.12 -7.67 -10.94
CA VAL A 73 -12.52 -7.19 -12.27
C VAL A 73 -13.56 -6.06 -12.24
N ALA A 74 -13.49 -5.21 -11.22
CA ALA A 74 -14.38 -4.07 -11.05
C ALA A 74 -13.63 -2.87 -10.48
N GLY A 75 -14.11 -1.66 -10.80
CA GLY A 75 -13.60 -0.44 -10.20
C GLY A 75 -14.00 -0.36 -8.73
N GLU A 76 -13.05 -0.03 -7.86
CA GLU A 76 -13.25 -0.03 -6.42
C GLU A 76 -12.36 1.02 -5.75
N VAL A 77 -12.81 1.51 -4.58
CA VAL A 77 -12.04 2.36 -3.69
C VAL A 77 -12.04 1.72 -2.30
N ALA A 78 -10.86 1.43 -1.78
CA ALA A 78 -10.64 0.96 -0.42
C ALA A 78 -10.06 2.09 0.43
N LEU A 79 -10.58 2.25 1.65
CA LEU A 79 -10.11 3.20 2.65
C LEU A 79 -9.70 2.47 3.91
N LEU A 80 -8.49 2.73 4.40
CA LEU A 80 -7.99 2.17 5.66
C LEU A 80 -7.42 3.30 6.52
N ASN A 81 -7.75 3.28 7.80
CA ASN A 81 -7.15 4.19 8.77
C ASN A 81 -6.22 3.40 9.68
N LEU A 82 -4.94 3.79 9.70
CA LEU A 82 -3.90 3.23 10.55
C LEU A 82 -3.48 4.25 11.61
N SER A 83 -3.02 3.74 12.75
CA SER A 83 -2.62 4.46 13.93
C SER A 83 -1.37 3.82 14.54
N ALA A 84 -0.33 4.62 14.76
CA ALA A 84 0.85 4.22 15.53
C ALA A 84 0.56 4.11 17.04
N LEU A 85 -0.62 4.53 17.50
CA LEU A 85 -1.02 4.49 18.91
C LEU A 85 -1.54 3.12 19.34
N THR A 86 -1.79 2.20 18.39
CA THR A 86 -2.17 0.82 18.69
C THR A 86 -0.93 0.02 19.11
N PRO A 87 -0.79 -0.40 20.38
CA PRO A 87 0.42 -1.08 20.83
C PRO A 87 0.54 -2.47 20.19
N LYS A 88 1.67 -2.71 19.52
CA LYS A 88 2.05 -4.03 18.98
C LYS A 88 3.25 -4.57 19.74
N THR A 89 3.01 -5.27 20.84
CA THR A 89 4.06 -5.84 21.70
C THR A 89 4.45 -7.26 21.30
N THR A 90 3.58 -7.96 20.56
CA THR A 90 3.92 -9.22 19.89
C THR A 90 4.68 -8.92 18.61
N ALA A 91 5.85 -9.54 18.44
CA ALA A 91 6.66 -9.39 17.24
C ALA A 91 5.87 -9.80 15.99
N VAL A 92 5.80 -8.90 15.01
CA VAL A 92 5.28 -9.20 13.67
C VAL A 92 6.45 -9.65 12.82
N VAL A 93 6.31 -10.79 12.13
CA VAL A 93 7.31 -11.27 11.19
C VAL A 93 7.25 -10.38 9.94
N PRO A 94 8.32 -9.63 9.60
CA PRO A 94 8.35 -8.81 8.39
C PRO A 94 8.16 -9.68 7.14
N GLY A 95 7.29 -9.23 6.23
CA GLY A 95 7.06 -9.88 4.93
C GLY A 95 6.89 -8.84 3.83
N ASP A 96 7.42 -9.12 2.65
CA ASP A 96 7.38 -8.23 1.48
C ASP A 96 6.43 -8.75 0.40
N GLY A 97 5.15 -8.36 0.46
CA GLY A 97 4.10 -8.89 -0.39
C GLY A 97 3.61 -10.26 0.06
N ALA A 98 3.60 -10.50 1.36
CA ALA A 98 3.22 -11.76 1.99
C ALA A 98 2.01 -11.64 2.92
N LEU A 99 1.56 -10.42 3.25
CA LEU A 99 0.38 -10.21 4.06
C LEU A 99 -0.86 -10.81 3.39
N ALA A 100 -1.72 -11.42 4.21
CA ALA A 100 -2.92 -12.08 3.72
C ALA A 100 -3.88 -11.09 3.06
N ASP A 101 -4.64 -11.60 2.10
CA ASP A 101 -5.60 -10.83 1.31
C ASP A 101 -6.63 -10.13 2.20
N ASP A 102 -6.88 -8.84 1.92
CA ASP A 102 -7.85 -7.99 2.61
C ASP A 102 -7.63 -7.89 4.13
N THR A 103 -6.36 -7.84 4.53
CA THR A 103 -5.96 -7.66 5.93
C THR A 103 -5.03 -6.45 6.13
N ALA A 104 -4.99 -5.95 7.37
CA ALA A 104 -4.10 -4.86 7.77
C ALA A 104 -3.44 -5.15 9.13
N VAL A 105 -2.22 -4.63 9.29
CA VAL A 105 -1.44 -4.67 10.52
C VAL A 105 -1.26 -3.25 11.02
N ASP A 106 -2.12 -2.85 11.95
CA ASP A 106 -2.06 -1.53 12.58
C ASP A 106 -0.95 -1.45 13.65
N GLY A 107 -0.50 -0.22 13.96
CA GLY A 107 0.51 0.04 15.00
C GLY A 107 1.96 0.10 14.52
N LEU A 108 2.24 -0.22 13.25
CA LEU A 108 3.59 -0.29 12.69
C LEU A 108 3.83 0.76 11.60
N LEU A 109 3.68 2.04 11.97
CA LEU A 109 3.95 3.18 11.07
C LEU A 109 5.39 3.70 11.26
N THR A 110 6.04 4.12 10.18
CA THR A 110 7.42 4.63 10.19
C THR A 110 7.60 5.86 9.29
N ASP A 111 8.85 6.31 9.12
CA ASP A 111 9.24 7.49 8.35
C ASP A 111 9.11 7.35 6.82
N ARG A 112 8.85 6.13 6.32
CA ARG A 112 8.71 5.86 4.90
C ARG A 112 7.67 4.81 4.58
N MET A 113 6.91 5.09 3.53
CA MET A 113 5.89 4.19 3.01
C MET A 113 6.00 4.07 1.49
N ARG A 114 5.66 2.91 0.95
CA ARG A 114 5.54 2.69 -0.50
C ARG A 114 4.35 1.79 -0.81
N LEU A 115 3.95 1.75 -2.08
CA LEU A 115 3.03 0.75 -2.60
C LEU A 115 3.79 -0.32 -3.39
N LYS A 116 3.49 -1.59 -3.12
CA LYS A 116 3.88 -2.73 -3.96
C LYS A 116 2.62 -3.36 -4.52
N LEU A 117 2.63 -3.64 -5.81
CA LEU A 117 1.51 -4.22 -6.53
C LEU A 117 1.92 -5.57 -7.12
N VAL A 118 1.06 -6.57 -6.98
CA VAL A 118 1.20 -7.86 -7.64
C VAL A 118 -0.06 -8.14 -8.44
N SER A 119 0.07 -8.16 -9.77
CA SER A 119 -1.01 -8.56 -10.67
C SER A 119 -0.79 -10.01 -11.10
N THR A 120 -1.84 -10.84 -11.04
CA THR A 120 -1.79 -12.23 -11.53
C THR A 120 -2.40 -12.40 -12.92
N GLY A 121 -2.92 -11.33 -13.53
CA GLY A 121 -3.55 -11.36 -14.84
C GLY A 121 -3.15 -10.20 -15.73
N THR A 122 -3.41 -10.36 -17.02
CA THR A 122 -3.24 -9.31 -18.02
C THR A 122 -4.47 -8.42 -18.02
N TYR A 123 -4.29 -7.16 -17.62
CA TYR A 123 -5.32 -6.13 -17.68
C TYR A 123 -5.17 -5.29 -18.95
N ALA A 124 -6.29 -4.81 -19.46
CA ALA A 124 -6.39 -3.95 -20.64
C ALA A 124 -7.24 -2.70 -20.30
N GLY A 125 -7.53 -1.90 -21.33
CA GLY A 125 -8.43 -0.75 -21.19
C GLY A 125 -7.91 0.35 -20.26
N GLN A 126 -6.58 0.51 -20.14
CA GLN A 126 -5.95 1.47 -19.22
C GLN A 126 -6.34 1.24 -17.76
N THR A 127 -6.22 0.00 -17.28
CA THR A 127 -6.41 -0.31 -15.87
C THR A 127 -5.31 0.34 -15.03
N VAL A 128 -5.69 1.17 -14.07
CA VAL A 128 -4.77 1.92 -13.20
C VAL A 128 -5.11 1.70 -11.74
N LEU A 129 -4.12 1.34 -10.93
CA LEU A 129 -4.22 1.41 -9.47
C LEU A 129 -3.51 2.68 -8.98
N SER A 130 -4.22 3.48 -8.19
CA SER A 130 -3.67 4.68 -7.55
C SER A 130 -3.76 4.56 -6.04
N ALA A 131 -2.74 5.07 -5.33
CA ALA A 131 -2.73 5.10 -3.88
C ALA A 131 -2.39 6.50 -3.35
N ARG A 132 -3.17 6.96 -2.38
CA ARG A 132 -2.99 8.23 -1.67
C ARG A 132 -2.88 7.95 -0.18
N LEU A 133 -2.00 8.70 0.48
CA LEU A 133 -1.77 8.66 1.91
C LEU A 133 -2.07 10.04 2.48
N VAL A 134 -2.85 10.11 3.55
CA VAL A 134 -2.97 11.31 4.38
C VAL A 134 -2.27 11.03 5.70
N ALA A 135 -1.10 11.63 5.90
CA ALA A 135 -0.25 11.40 7.05
C ALA A 135 -0.45 12.52 8.10
N ARG A 136 -0.55 12.13 9.37
CA ARG A 136 -0.78 13.01 10.53
C ARG A 136 0.02 12.58 11.75
#